data_AF-Q8GP24-F1
#
_entry.id   AF-Q8GP24-F1
#
_cell.length_a   1.000
_cell.length_b   1.000
_cell.length_c   1.000
_cell.angle_alpha   90.00
_cell.angle_beta   90.00
_cell.angle_gamma   90.00
#
_symmetry.space_group_name_H-M   'P 1'
#
loop_
_entity.id
_entity.type
_entity.pdbx_description
1 polymer ?
#
loop_
_entity_poly.entity_id
_entity_poly.type
_entity_poly.pdbx_seq_one_letter_code
_entity_poly.pdbx_strand_id
1 'polypeptide(L)' 'VSGPSAKNYVDEQIFEAMNIKLTWFDYAGYPDYPQLWGEFTHGVTILDLLFNCGKDSHRQMRYVAQ' A
#
# COMPACT_ATOMS: atom_id res chain seq x y z
N VAL A 1 7.04 -11.52 -3.09
CA VAL A 1 6.79 -10.16 -2.59
C VAL A 1 6.06 -10.28 -1.26
N SER A 2 6.57 -9.66 -0.21
CA SER A 2 5.98 -9.67 1.14
C SER A 2 5.78 -8.23 1.63
N GLY A 3 4.84 -8.00 2.55
CA GLY A 3 4.66 -6.69 3.18
C GLY A 3 5.82 -6.34 4.14
N PRO A 4 6.17 -5.06 4.35
CA PRO A 4 7.27 -4.63 5.23
C PRO A 4 7.17 -5.16 6.65
N SER A 5 5.94 -5.30 7.19
CA SER A 5 5.72 -5.83 8.55
C SER A 5 6.25 -7.27 8.72
N ALA A 6 6.36 -8.03 7.63
CA ALA A 6 6.87 -9.39 7.67
C ALA A 6 8.39 -9.46 7.91
N LYS A 7 9.13 -8.35 7.75
CA LYS A 7 10.56 -8.26 8.14
C LYS A 7 10.81 -8.62 9.60
N ASN A 8 9.80 -8.50 10.46
CA ASN A 8 9.93 -8.80 11.88
C ASN A 8 9.98 -10.30 12.21
N TYR A 9 9.56 -11.17 11.28
CA TYR A 9 9.45 -12.61 11.53
C TYR A 9 9.91 -13.49 10.36
N VAL A 10 10.16 -12.91 9.18
CA VAL A 10 10.67 -13.64 8.02
C VAL A 10 12.17 -13.83 8.15
N ASP A 11 12.62 -15.08 8.01
CA ASP A 11 14.02 -15.41 7.82
C ASP A 11 14.37 -15.38 6.33
N GLU A 12 15.10 -14.36 5.90
CA GLU A 12 15.49 -14.17 4.49
C GLU A 12 16.43 -15.28 3.98
N GLN A 13 17.21 -15.93 4.88
CA GLN A 13 18.21 -16.92 4.50
C GLN A 13 17.57 -18.19 3.93
N ILE A 14 16.38 -18.55 4.41
CA ILE A 14 15.61 -19.71 3.90
C ILE A 14 15.26 -19.50 2.42
N PHE A 15 14.87 -18.28 2.05
CA PHE A 15 14.53 -17.94 0.66
C PHE A 15 15.77 -17.92 -0.21
N GLU A 16 16.88 -17.34 0.27
CA GLU A 16 18.15 -17.31 -0.44
C GLU A 16 18.70 -18.72 -0.70
N ALA A 17 18.67 -19.61 0.30
CA ALA A 17 19.13 -21.00 0.18
C ALA A 17 18.31 -21.79 -0.86
N MET A 18 17.06 -21.42 -1.09
CA MET A 18 16.19 -22.00 -2.12
C MET A 18 16.26 -21.28 -3.47
N ASN A 19 17.16 -20.30 -3.61
CA ASN A 19 17.30 -19.45 -4.79
C ASN A 19 16.00 -18.69 -5.13
N ILE A 20 15.23 -18.31 -4.11
CA ILE A 20 13.99 -17.54 -4.21
C ILE A 20 14.29 -16.08 -3.84
N LYS A 21 14.07 -15.18 -4.79
CA LYS A 21 14.23 -13.74 -4.53
C LYS A 21 13.07 -13.22 -3.68
N LEU A 22 13.34 -12.93 -2.42
CA LEU A 22 12.42 -12.17 -1.57
C LEU A 22 12.45 -10.68 -1.95
N THR A 23 11.28 -10.08 -2.05
CA THR A 23 11.11 -8.65 -2.33
C THR A 23 10.06 -8.06 -1.41
N TRP A 24 10.23 -6.79 -1.05
CA TRP A 24 9.37 -6.09 -0.10
C TRP A 24 8.43 -5.14 -0.84
N PHE A 25 7.14 -5.21 -0.49
CA PHE A 25 6.15 -4.30 -1.05
C PHE A 25 6.39 -2.89 -0.51
N ASP A 26 6.42 -1.92 -1.41
CA ASP A 26 6.62 -0.51 -1.08
C ASP A 26 5.26 0.20 -1.04
N TYR A 27 4.86 0.63 0.16
CA TYR A 27 3.64 1.41 0.38
C TYR A 27 3.87 2.92 0.22
N ALA A 28 5.05 3.38 -0.22
CA ALA A 28 5.30 4.78 -0.50
C ALA A 28 4.59 5.26 -1.78
N GLY A 29 4.34 6.57 -1.84
CA GLY A 29 3.86 7.25 -3.05
C GLY A 29 2.37 7.11 -3.34
N TYR A 30 1.57 6.65 -2.38
CA TYR A 30 0.11 6.78 -2.47
C TYR A 30 -0.28 8.23 -2.18
N PRO A 31 -0.99 8.91 -3.11
CA PRO A 31 -1.45 10.28 -2.91
C PRO A 31 -2.43 10.36 -1.74
N ASP A 32 -2.27 11.39 -0.94
CA ASP A 32 -3.24 11.74 0.08
C ASP A 32 -4.52 12.27 -0.59
N TYR A 33 -5.63 12.16 0.13
CA TYR A 33 -6.92 12.68 -0.33
C TYR A 33 -7.75 13.24 0.82
N PRO A 34 -8.74 14.10 0.53
CA PRO A 34 -9.60 14.65 1.56
C PRO A 34 -10.38 13.53 2.24
N GLN A 35 -10.20 13.37 3.54
CA GLN A 35 -11.05 12.53 4.39
C GLN A 35 -12.01 13.43 5.18
N LEU A 36 -13.23 12.96 5.45
CA LEU A 36 -14.26 13.78 6.10
C LEU A 36 -13.91 14.25 7.52
N TRP A 37 -13.05 13.52 8.24
CA TRP A 37 -12.82 13.75 9.67
C TRP A 37 -11.33 13.79 10.03
N GLY A 38 -10.82 15.01 10.21
CA GLY A 38 -9.45 15.24 10.68
C GLY A 38 -8.40 15.11 9.60
N GLU A 39 -7.18 14.81 10.03
CA GLU A 39 -6.02 14.63 9.16
C GLU A 39 -6.06 13.27 8.45
N PHE A 40 -5.40 13.20 7.30
CA PHE A 40 -5.37 12.00 6.48
C PHE A 40 -4.70 10.80 7.18
N THR A 41 -5.26 9.59 6.98
CA THR A 41 -4.66 8.33 7.41
C THR A 41 -4.68 7.27 6.31
N HIS A 42 -3.52 6.66 6.03
CA HIS A 42 -3.36 5.59 5.04
C HIS A 42 -3.98 4.25 5.45
N GLY A 43 -4.29 4.06 6.74
CA GLY A 43 -4.74 2.77 7.32
C GLY A 43 -6.22 2.43 7.07
N VAL A 44 -6.76 2.81 5.92
CA VAL A 44 -8.19 2.72 5.60
C VAL A 44 -8.47 1.76 4.45
N THR A 45 -9.74 1.42 4.25
CA THR A 45 -10.17 0.55 3.15
C THR A 45 -10.29 1.33 1.84
N ILE A 46 -10.32 0.62 0.70
CA ILE A 46 -10.63 1.22 -0.60
C ILE A 46 -12.00 1.92 -0.64
N LEU A 47 -12.94 1.53 0.23
CA LEU A 47 -14.26 2.17 0.32
C LEU A 47 -14.16 3.61 0.82
N ASP A 48 -13.19 3.91 1.68
CA ASP A 48 -12.96 5.28 2.18
C ASP A 48 -12.61 6.21 1.01
N LEU A 49 -11.65 5.81 0.19
CA LEU A 49 -11.29 6.56 -1.03
C LEU A 49 -12.50 6.72 -1.96
N LEU A 50 -13.22 5.64 -2.25
CA LEU A 50 -14.36 5.67 -3.17
C LEU A 50 -15.47 6.61 -2.70
N PHE A 51 -15.74 6.70 -1.41
CA PHE A 51 -16.80 7.55 -0.87
C PHE A 51 -16.36 9.00 -0.64
N ASN A 52 -15.08 9.25 -0.36
CA ASN A 52 -14.55 10.62 -0.25
C ASN A 52 -14.29 11.26 -1.62
N CYS A 53 -13.84 10.50 -2.63
CA CYS A 53 -13.43 11.04 -3.94
C CYS A 53 -14.37 10.69 -5.09
N GLY A 54 -15.29 9.73 -4.93
CA GLY A 54 -16.27 9.38 -5.95
C GLY A 54 -15.63 9.02 -7.30
N LYS A 55 -16.05 9.69 -8.38
CA LYS A 55 -15.53 9.45 -9.74
C LYS A 55 -14.04 9.82 -9.89
N ASP A 56 -13.54 10.71 -9.05
CA ASP A 56 -12.14 11.15 -9.10
C ASP A 56 -11.19 10.21 -8.37
N SER A 57 -11.69 9.18 -7.65
CA SER A 57 -10.90 8.23 -6.86
C SER A 57 -9.70 7.61 -7.59
N HIS A 58 -9.81 7.43 -8.91
CA HIS A 58 -8.73 6.86 -9.72
C HIS A 58 -7.44 7.69 -9.67
N ARG A 59 -7.54 9.01 -9.43
CA ARG A 59 -6.40 9.93 -9.34
C ARG A 59 -5.52 9.66 -8.11
N GLN A 60 -6.10 9.04 -7.08
CA GLN A 60 -5.43 8.68 -5.82
C GLN A 60 -4.91 7.23 -5.82
N MET A 61 -5.12 6.48 -6.91
CA MET A 61 -4.67 5.09 -7.03
C MET A 61 -3.35 5.03 -7.82
N ARG A 62 -2.29 4.53 -7.17
CA ARG A 62 -0.91 4.49 -7.71
C ARG A 62 -0.76 3.91 -9.13
N TYR A 63 -1.59 2.93 -9.49
CA TYR A 63 -1.49 2.21 -10.77
C TYR A 63 -2.64 2.51 -11.74
N VAL A 64 -3.50 3.47 -11.41
CA VAL A 64 -4.68 3.82 -12.22
C VAL A 64 -4.66 5.28 -12.67
N ALA A 65 -4.06 6.18 -11.87
CA ALA A 65 -3.84 7.56 -12.27
C ALA A 65 -2.92 7.60 -13.51
N GLN A 66 -3.49 7.88 -14.68
CA GLN A 66 -2.78 8.20 -15.93
C GLN A 66 -2.76 9.71 -16.12
#